data_AF-A0AAJ1QTR2-F1
#
_entry.id   AF-A0AAJ1QTR2-F1
#
_cell.length_a   1.000
_cell.length_b   1.000
_cell.length_c   1.000
_cell.angle_alpha   90.00
_cell.angle_beta   90.00
_cell.angle_gamma   90.00
#
_symmetry.space_group_name_H-M   'P 1'
#
loop_
_entity.id
_entity.type
_entity.pdbx_description
1 polymer ?
#
loop_
_entity_poly.entity_id
_entity_poly.type
_entity_poly.pdbx_seq_one_letter_code
_entity_poly.pdbx_strand_id
1 'polypeptide(L)' 'MRGQGEAQTFTCKCGFHEKLSSYNKRRGQNKNQKVSKNEVSNYMKRQNKEEPINTALADTLAKLKFDK' A
#
# COMPACT_ATOMS: atom_id res chain seq x y z
N MET A 1 21.29 0.64 -2.25
CA MET A 1 21.35 -0.36 -1.15
C MET A 1 22.41 0.10 -0.17
N ARG A 2 22.15 0.00 1.14
CA ARG A 2 23.06 0.42 2.21
C ARG A 2 23.34 -0.78 3.12
N GLY A 3 24.59 -0.95 3.55
CA GLY A 3 25.03 -2.06 4.42
C GLY A 3 25.37 -3.36 3.67
N GLN A 4 25.89 -4.34 4.42
CA GLN A 4 26.29 -5.67 3.94
C GLN A 4 25.65 -6.76 4.82
N GLY A 5 25.44 -7.95 4.26
CA GLY A 5 24.91 -9.11 4.98
C GLY A 5 23.42 -9.01 5.31
N GLU A 6 23.00 -9.62 6.43
CA GLU A 6 21.59 -9.71 6.83
C GLU A 6 20.94 -8.37 7.19
N ALA A 7 21.75 -7.37 7.52
CA ALA A 7 21.33 -6.00 7.80
C ALA A 7 21.29 -5.11 6.55
N GLN A 8 21.47 -5.68 5.35
CA GLN A 8 21.38 -4.92 4.11
C GLN A 8 19.97 -4.34 3.94
N THR A 9 19.90 -3.03 3.76
CA THR A 9 18.65 -2.29 3.55
C THR A 9 18.61 -1.70 2.13
N PHE A 10 17.41 -1.58 1.59
CA PHE A 10 17.19 -0.88 0.34
C PHE A 10 15.98 0.04 0.44
N THR A 11 15.96 1.03 -0.43
CA THR A 11 14.85 1.96 -0.59
C THR A 11 14.04 1.52 -1.80
N CYS A 12 12.76 1.24 -1.59
CA CYS A 12 11.80 0.93 -2.65
C CYS A 12 11.52 2.20 -3.47
N LYS A 13 11.06 2.02 -4.71
CA LYS A 13 10.65 3.15 -5.59
C LYS A 13 9.57 4.04 -4.97
N CYS A 14 8.76 3.51 -4.06
CA CYS A 14 7.76 4.28 -3.30
C CYS A 14 8.34 5.03 -2.08
N GLY A 15 9.66 5.03 -1.87
CA GLY A 15 10.32 5.69 -0.73
C GLY A 15 10.39 4.86 0.55
N PHE A 16 9.74 3.69 0.60
CA PHE A 16 9.80 2.81 1.78
C PHE A 16 11.18 2.17 1.94
N HIS A 17 11.74 2.23 3.15
CA HIS A 17 13.04 1.64 3.49
C HIS A 17 12.83 0.30 4.17
N GLU A 18 13.36 -0.77 3.61
CA GLU A 18 13.21 -2.11 4.18
C GLU A 18 14.48 -2.95 4.11
N LYS A 19 14.61 -3.90 5.04
CA LYS A 19 15.66 -4.92 5.01
C LYS A 19 15.42 -5.85 3.83
N LEU A 20 16.48 -6.18 3.10
CA LEU A 20 16.42 -7.04 1.92
C LEU A 20 15.90 -8.44 2.27
N SER A 21 16.28 -8.98 3.44
CA SER A 21 15.79 -10.25 3.96
C SER A 21 14.28 -10.25 4.17
N SER A 22 13.75 -9.21 4.82
CA SER A 22 12.30 -9.01 5.03
C SER A 22 11.54 -8.88 3.72
N TYR A 23 12.09 -8.13 2.76
CA TYR A 23 11.52 -8.00 1.42
C TYR A 23 11.44 -9.33 0.68
N ASN A 24 12.53 -10.10 0.68
CA ASN A 24 12.58 -11.39 0.00
C ASN A 24 11.60 -12.39 0.61
N LYS A 25 11.46 -12.42 1.94
CA LYS A 25 10.45 -13.23 2.63
C LYS A 25 9.04 -12.86 2.22
N ARG A 26 8.67 -11.59 2.30
CA ARG A 26 7.35 -11.07 1.92
C ARG A 26 7.06 -11.32 0.44
N ARG A 27 8.01 -11.03 -0.44
CA ARG A 27 7.86 -11.28 -1.88
C ARG A 27 7.73 -12.77 -2.17
N GLY A 28 8.46 -13.63 -1.48
CA GLY A 28 8.34 -15.08 -1.56
C GLY A 28 6.93 -15.58 -1.21
N GLN A 29 6.37 -15.09 -0.11
CA GLN A 29 4.99 -15.41 0.30
C GLN A 29 3.95 -14.94 -0.74
N ASN A 30 4.16 -13.77 -1.33
CA ASN A 30 3.22 -13.17 -2.28
C ASN A 30 3.40 -13.64 -3.75
N LYS A 31 4.44 -14.43 -4.08
CA LYS A 31 4.70 -14.91 -5.46
C LYS A 31 3.59 -15.79 -6.01
N ASN A 32 2.81 -16.45 -5.14
CA ASN A 32 1.75 -17.38 -5.52
C ASN A 32 0.35 -16.73 -5.51
N GLN A 33 0.22 -15.49 -5.06
CA GLN A 33 -1.04 -14.73 -5.18
C GLN A 33 -1.12 -14.07 -6.56
N LYS A 34 -1.24 -14.89 -7.61
CA LYS A 34 -1.61 -14.38 -8.94
C LYS A 34 -3.11 -14.13 -8.95
N VAL A 35 -3.52 -12.94 -8.53
CA VAL A 35 -4.91 -12.49 -8.62
C VAL A 35 -5.25 -12.23 -10.09
N SER A 36 -6.39 -12.69 -10.55
CA SER A 36 -6.85 -12.45 -11.91
C SER A 36 -7.25 -10.99 -12.12
N LYS A 37 -7.17 -10.49 -13.36
CA LYS A 37 -7.61 -9.12 -13.70
C LYS A 37 -9.09 -8.89 -13.33
N ASN A 38 -9.91 -9.93 -13.45
CA ASN A 38 -11.34 -9.87 -13.10
C ASN A 38 -11.56 -9.70 -11.60
N GLU A 39 -10.82 -10.43 -10.76
CA GLU A 39 -10.88 -10.28 -9.31
C GLU A 39 -10.44 -8.88 -8.87
N VAL A 40 -9.38 -8.33 -9.47
CA VAL A 40 -8.94 -6.94 -9.20
C VAL A 40 -10.04 -5.95 -9.58
N SER A 41 -10.62 -6.08 -10.77
CA SER A 41 -11.73 -5.21 -11.22
C SER A 41 -12.95 -5.31 -10.28
N ASN A 42 -13.31 -6.51 -9.85
CA ASN A 42 -14.43 -6.72 -8.94
C ASN A 42 -14.16 -6.12 -7.56
N TYR A 43 -12.95 -6.27 -7.03
CA TYR A 43 -12.53 -5.66 -5.77
C TYR A 43 -12.62 -4.13 -5.81
N MET A 44 -12.09 -3.49 -6.86
CA MET A 44 -12.17 -2.03 -7.02
C MET A 44 -13.62 -1.54 -7.15
N LYS A 45 -14.48 -2.29 -7.86
CA LYS A 45 -15.92 -1.98 -7.94
C LYS A 45 -16.62 -2.07 -6.60
N ARG A 46 -16.21 -2.98 -5.71
CA ARG A 46 -16.76 -3.10 -4.35
C ARG A 46 -16.32 -1.92 -3.49
N GLN A 47 -15.04 -1.57 -3.53
CA GLN A 47 -14.50 -0.41 -2.80
C GLN A 47 -15.16 0.92 -3.18
N ASN A 48 -15.56 1.08 -4.46
CA ASN A 48 -16.25 2.28 -4.92
C ASN A 48 -17.75 2.31 -4.58
N LYS A 49 -18.34 1.16 -4.20
CA LYS A 49 -19.76 1.04 -3.88
C LYS A 49 -20.01 1.02 -2.37
N GLU A 50 -19.05 0.56 -1.60
CA GLU A 50 -19.08 0.65 -0.15
C GLU A 50 -18.73 2.08 0.26
N GLU A 51 -19.64 2.76 0.96
CA GLU A 51 -19.39 4.10 1.47
C GLU A 51 -18.10 4.10 2.30
N PRO A 52 -17.27 5.16 2.21
CA PRO A 52 -16.04 5.22 2.97
C PRO A 52 -16.35 5.08 4.46
N ILE A 53 -15.83 4.02 5.08
CA ILE A 53 -15.97 3.69 6.51
C ILE A 53 -15.53 4.86 7.42
N ASN A 54 -14.78 5.82 6.88
CA ASN A 54 -14.30 7.02 7.56
C ASN A 54 -14.98 8.30 7.06
N THR A 55 -16.28 8.46 7.34
CA THR A 55 -17.04 9.69 7.09
C THR A 55 -16.54 10.85 7.96
N ALA A 56 -16.18 10.61 9.23
CA ALA A 56 -15.79 11.67 10.17
C ALA A 56 -14.53 12.47 9.73
N LEU A 57 -13.53 11.80 9.16
CA LEU A 57 -12.33 12.47 8.63
C LEU A 57 -12.62 13.15 7.29
N ALA A 58 -13.43 12.53 6.44
CA ALA A 58 -13.84 13.11 5.16
C ALA A 58 -14.65 14.40 5.37
N ASP A 59 -15.59 14.39 6.32
CA ASP A 59 -16.43 15.53 6.67
C ASP A 59 -15.64 16.70 7.26
N THR A 60 -14.65 16.41 8.11
CA THR A 60 -13.79 17.43 8.69
C THR A 60 -12.87 18.04 7.63
N LEU A 61 -12.34 17.23 6.71
CA LEU A 61 -11.52 17.71 5.59
C LEU A 61 -12.33 18.50 4.56
N ALA A 62 -13.57 18.10 4.27
CA ALA A 62 -14.46 18.82 3.36
C ALA A 62 -14.85 20.22 3.90
N LYS A 63 -14.88 20.37 5.23
CA LYS A 63 -15.12 21.64 5.92
C LYS A 63 -13.85 22.46 6.13
N LEU A 64 -12.67 21.90 5.85
CA LEU A 64 -11.41 22.59 5.98
C LEU A 64 -11.27 23.58 4.82
N LYS A 65 -11.39 24.88 5.13
CA LYS A 65 -11.12 25.95 4.16
C LYS A 65 -9.62 26.22 4.15
N PHE A 66 -9.01 26.17 2.97
CA PHE A 66 -7.68 26.74 2.77
C PHE A 66 -7.87 28.24 2.55
N ASP A 67 -7.94 29.00 3.64
CA ASP A 67 -7.78 30.44 3.55
C ASP A 67 -6.31 30.73 3.21
N LYS A 68 -6.11 31.59 2.21
CA LYS A 68 -4.81 31.92 1.61
C LYS A 68 -3.88 32.62 2.60
#